data_AF-A0A934CK30-F1
#
_entry.id   AF-A0A934CK30-F1
#
_cell.length_a   1.000
_cell.length_b   1.000
_cell.length_c   1.000
_cell.angle_alpha   90.00
_cell.angle_beta   90.00
_cell.angle_gamma   90.00
#
_symmetry.space_group_name_H-M   'P 1'
#
loop_
_entity.id
_entity.type
_entity.pdbx_description
1 polymer ?
#
loop_
_entity_poly.entity_id
_entity_poly.type
_entity_poly.pdbx_seq_one_letter_code
_entity_poly.pdbx_strand_id
1 'polypeptide(L)'
;MSLVIATRGVQSEKVVDGRRKQVIPFVGADCEGEFAQMGVGLIFPGEQNGTVWGLVMPHPLIQSWRGMKILERIERIGHGTLCACWTIARRDVHDSDQRHLDELAEQVGGTDKLQALRDEVLASVPSADELNAMITKLREKGVDVDSWELEEEVKAGRIATSPLIETLARETEERRRAYKRKEEEVNSPLPREGSLGTFFEDLGIANFIIGGGIGGYGIDWDHIKLDELDRTAKRDSFSKYLTEGHWLEHTTEGPETFSAPIAPGVTMYTTSFGEIEQPWFVGMDGTKYTFVSAKFRDNQFHIKTKVEKREVAPVEGEYTISELRDMIGPLPPKPVARQGFLGKVASLFR
;
A
#
# COMPACT_ATOMS: atom_id res chain seq x y z
N MET A 1 -3.87 -1.80 -24.92
CA MET A 1 -2.49 -1.62 -24.43
C MET A 1 -1.65 -2.77 -24.98
N SER A 2 -0.38 -2.55 -25.30
CA SER A 2 0.47 -3.58 -25.92
C SER A 2 1.17 -4.39 -24.82
N LEU A 3 1.10 -5.72 -24.94
CA LEU A 3 1.82 -6.64 -24.05
C LEU A 3 3.34 -6.44 -24.19
N VAL A 4 4.05 -6.49 -23.06
CA VAL A 4 5.52 -6.51 -23.03
C VAL A 4 5.96 -7.96 -22.91
N ILE A 5 6.66 -8.50 -23.93
CA ILE A 5 7.14 -9.89 -23.93
C ILE A 5 8.65 -9.92 -23.71
N ALA A 6 9.09 -10.43 -22.56
CA ALA A 6 10.50 -10.58 -22.23
C ALA A 6 11.12 -11.78 -22.97
N THR A 7 10.50 -12.96 -22.84
CA THR A 7 10.90 -14.18 -23.56
C THR A 7 9.69 -15.02 -23.95
N ARG A 8 9.86 -15.91 -24.93
CA ARG A 8 8.84 -16.86 -25.40
C ARG A 8 9.30 -18.29 -25.13
N GLY A 9 8.36 -19.11 -24.73
CA GLY A 9 8.53 -20.55 -24.60
C GLY A 9 8.28 -21.30 -25.91
N VAL A 10 8.17 -22.62 -25.79
CA VAL A 10 7.97 -23.51 -26.93
C VAL A 10 6.52 -23.47 -27.41
N GLN A 11 6.32 -23.19 -28.70
CA GLN A 11 5.00 -23.28 -29.32
C GLN A 11 4.48 -24.72 -29.30
N SER A 12 3.24 -24.92 -28.88
CA SER A 12 2.60 -26.24 -28.84
C SER A 12 1.09 -26.16 -29.01
N GLU A 13 0.47 -27.26 -29.41
CA GLU A 13 -0.98 -27.39 -29.42
C GLU A 13 -1.48 -27.75 -28.01
N LYS A 14 -2.47 -27.02 -27.50
CA LYS A 14 -3.10 -27.24 -26.19
C LYS A 14 -4.61 -27.11 -26.27
N VAL A 15 -5.32 -27.64 -25.27
CA VAL A 15 -6.78 -27.46 -25.15
C VAL A 15 -7.05 -26.22 -24.31
N VAL A 16 -7.42 -25.11 -24.95
CA VAL A 16 -7.74 -23.85 -24.29
C VAL A 16 -9.25 -23.64 -24.28
N ASP A 17 -9.85 -23.56 -23.10
CA ASP A 17 -11.30 -23.44 -22.90
C ASP A 17 -12.11 -24.47 -23.73
N GLY A 18 -11.62 -25.72 -23.73
CA GLY A 18 -12.24 -26.84 -24.44
C GLY A 18 -11.93 -26.92 -25.94
N ARG A 19 -11.13 -26.00 -26.51
CA ARG A 19 -10.78 -25.99 -27.94
C ARG A 19 -9.29 -26.19 -28.16
N ARG A 20 -8.92 -27.03 -29.12
CA ARG A 20 -7.50 -27.16 -29.53
C ARG A 20 -7.04 -25.88 -30.21
N LYS A 21 -5.95 -25.30 -29.70
CA LYS A 21 -5.33 -24.08 -30.23
C LYS A 21 -3.81 -24.21 -30.18
N GLN A 22 -3.13 -23.58 -31.14
CA GLN A 22 -1.70 -23.33 -31.03
C GLN A 22 -1.48 -22.22 -30.01
N VAL A 23 -0.56 -22.42 -29.08
CA VAL A 23 -0.20 -21.43 -28.06
C VAL A 23 1.29 -21.28 -27.94
N ILE A 24 1.74 -20.08 -27.56
CA ILE A 24 3.12 -19.78 -27.22
C ILE A 24 3.12 -19.22 -25.79
N PRO A 25 3.55 -20.00 -24.79
CA PRO A 25 3.84 -19.49 -23.45
C PRO A 25 4.85 -18.34 -23.51
N PHE A 26 4.75 -17.37 -22.61
CA PHE A 26 5.73 -16.28 -22.53
C PHE A 26 5.91 -15.80 -21.09
N VAL A 27 7.02 -15.11 -20.85
CA VAL A 27 7.23 -14.27 -19.66
C VAL A 27 7.10 -12.82 -20.08
N GLY A 28 6.34 -12.02 -19.36
CA GLY A 28 6.10 -10.64 -19.74
C GLY A 28 5.14 -9.91 -18.82
N ALA A 29 4.70 -8.74 -19.26
CA ALA A 29 3.77 -7.89 -18.56
C ALA A 29 2.57 -7.48 -19.44
N ASP A 30 1.45 -7.17 -18.80
CA ASP A 30 0.21 -6.77 -19.46
C ASP A 30 0.30 -5.41 -20.18
N CYS A 31 1.18 -4.54 -19.68
CA CYS A 31 1.44 -3.20 -20.21
C CYS A 31 2.87 -2.73 -19.90
N GLU A 32 3.20 -1.51 -20.36
CA GLU A 32 4.44 -0.81 -20.03
C GLU A 32 4.28 -0.04 -18.69
N GLY A 33 5.37 0.14 -17.94
CA GLY A 33 5.42 0.96 -16.73
C GLY A 33 5.46 0.20 -15.39
N GLU A 34 5.67 0.95 -14.31
CA GLU A 34 5.95 0.44 -12.96
C GLU A 34 4.80 -0.39 -12.36
N PHE A 35 3.56 -0.08 -12.73
CA PHE A 35 2.36 -0.76 -12.22
C PHE A 35 1.86 -1.89 -13.13
N ALA A 36 2.68 -2.32 -14.09
CA ALA A 36 2.31 -3.43 -14.96
C ALA A 36 2.21 -4.74 -14.16
N GLN A 37 1.27 -5.61 -14.54
CA GLN A 37 1.19 -6.95 -14.00
C GLN A 37 2.17 -7.85 -14.76
N MET A 38 3.23 -8.29 -14.10
CA MET A 38 4.26 -9.15 -14.71
C MET A 38 4.16 -10.58 -14.21
N GLY A 39 4.20 -11.54 -15.14
CA GLY A 39 4.24 -12.95 -14.81
C GLY A 39 4.35 -13.88 -16.02
N VAL A 40 3.58 -14.97 -15.98
CA VAL A 40 3.48 -15.96 -17.05
C VAL A 40 2.25 -15.69 -17.90
N GLY A 41 2.38 -15.78 -19.21
CA GLY A 41 1.29 -15.59 -20.14
C GLY A 41 1.29 -16.58 -21.29
N LEU A 42 0.28 -16.45 -22.14
CA LEU A 42 0.18 -17.14 -23.43
C LEU A 42 -0.30 -16.17 -24.51
N ILE A 43 0.21 -16.37 -25.72
CA ILE A 43 -0.30 -15.75 -26.95
C ILE A 43 -0.73 -16.84 -27.94
N PHE A 44 -1.69 -16.51 -28.80
CA PHE A 44 -2.09 -17.36 -29.91
C PHE A 44 -1.38 -16.88 -31.19
N PRO A 45 -0.74 -17.77 -31.97
CA PRO A 45 -0.11 -17.36 -33.22
C PRO A 45 -1.08 -16.65 -34.16
N GLY A 46 -0.71 -15.46 -34.63
CA GLY A 46 -1.54 -14.63 -35.50
C GLY A 46 -2.52 -13.70 -34.77
N GLU A 47 -2.67 -13.84 -33.44
CA GLU A 47 -3.40 -12.88 -32.62
C GLU A 47 -2.43 -11.85 -32.02
N GLN A 48 -2.83 -10.57 -32.01
CA GLN A 48 -2.06 -9.50 -31.36
C GLN A 48 -2.27 -9.46 -29.85
N ASN A 49 -3.21 -10.24 -29.34
CA ASN A 49 -3.61 -10.25 -27.95
C ASN A 49 -3.13 -11.54 -27.28
N GLY A 50 -2.81 -11.43 -26.00
CA GLY A 50 -2.47 -12.54 -25.12
C GLY A 50 -3.06 -12.28 -23.74
N THR A 51 -2.94 -13.27 -22.89
CA THR A 51 -3.30 -13.14 -21.48
C THR A 51 -2.07 -13.40 -20.63
N VAL A 52 -1.95 -12.69 -19.53
CA VAL A 52 -0.85 -12.81 -18.58
C VAL A 52 -1.46 -12.91 -17.19
N TRP A 53 -0.80 -13.68 -16.34
CA TRP A 53 -1.08 -13.69 -14.92
C TRP A 53 0.22 -13.55 -14.14
N GLY A 54 0.19 -12.70 -13.12
CA GLY A 54 1.35 -12.39 -12.29
C GLY A 54 1.02 -11.37 -11.21
N LEU A 55 2.01 -10.62 -10.75
CA LEU A 55 1.84 -9.60 -9.72
C LEU A 55 2.08 -8.21 -10.28
N VAL A 56 1.42 -7.21 -9.68
CA VAL A 56 1.74 -5.80 -9.90
C VAL A 56 3.08 -5.46 -9.27
N MET A 57 3.36 -5.96 -8.06
CA MET A 57 4.67 -5.95 -7.39
C MET A 57 4.68 -7.03 -6.29
N PRO A 58 5.83 -7.65 -5.96
CA PRO A 58 7.09 -7.61 -6.70
C PRO A 58 6.99 -8.34 -8.06
N HIS A 59 7.98 -8.13 -8.93
CA HIS A 59 8.06 -8.72 -10.28
C HIS A 59 9.11 -9.87 -10.33
N PRO A 60 8.80 -11.10 -9.85
CA PRO A 60 9.75 -12.20 -9.81
C PRO A 60 9.93 -12.83 -11.20
N LEU A 61 11.02 -12.44 -11.86
CA LEU A 61 11.34 -12.85 -13.23
C LEU A 61 11.67 -14.34 -13.35
N ILE A 62 12.43 -14.92 -12.41
CA ILE A 62 12.83 -16.32 -12.46
C ILE A 62 11.62 -17.22 -12.15
N GLN A 63 10.80 -16.88 -11.16
CA GLN A 63 9.55 -17.57 -10.88
C GLN A 63 8.63 -17.55 -12.11
N SER A 64 8.51 -16.40 -12.78
CA SER A 64 7.69 -16.27 -13.99
C SER A 64 8.22 -17.13 -15.14
N TRP A 65 9.54 -17.18 -15.32
CA TRP A 65 10.19 -18.07 -16.29
C TRP A 65 9.96 -19.55 -15.97
N ARG A 66 10.08 -19.95 -14.70
CA ARG A 66 9.76 -21.31 -14.25
C ARG A 66 8.28 -21.65 -14.47
N GLY A 67 7.38 -20.70 -14.19
CA GLY A 67 5.94 -20.86 -14.47
C GLY A 67 5.65 -21.06 -15.95
N MET A 68 6.38 -20.36 -16.84
CA MET A 68 6.32 -20.60 -18.28
C MET A 68 6.79 -22.01 -18.64
N LYS A 69 7.88 -22.52 -18.03
CA LYS A 69 8.38 -23.89 -18.25
C LYS A 69 7.43 -24.97 -17.77
N ILE A 70 6.71 -24.75 -16.68
CA ILE A 70 5.62 -25.64 -16.25
C ILE A 70 4.48 -25.60 -17.28
N LEU A 71 4.05 -24.40 -17.69
CA LEU A 71 2.97 -24.23 -18.67
C LEU A 71 3.27 -24.93 -20.01
N GLU A 72 4.53 -24.96 -20.46
CA GLU A 72 4.96 -25.74 -21.64
C GLU A 72 4.55 -27.22 -21.56
N ARG A 73 4.46 -27.80 -20.36
CA ARG A 73 4.15 -29.22 -20.12
C ARG A 73 2.68 -29.52 -19.80
N ILE A 74 1.86 -28.51 -19.54
CA ILE A 74 0.43 -28.67 -19.25
C ILE A 74 -0.39 -28.80 -20.55
N GLU A 75 -1.31 -29.76 -20.65
CA GLU A 75 -2.12 -29.96 -21.87
C GLU A 75 -3.33 -29.04 -21.95
N ARG A 76 -3.99 -28.74 -20.83
CA ARG A 76 -5.24 -27.97 -20.80
C ARG A 76 -5.04 -26.62 -20.12
N ILE A 77 -5.55 -25.57 -20.74
CA ILE A 77 -5.52 -24.22 -20.19
C ILE A 77 -6.96 -23.77 -20.00
N GLY A 78 -7.36 -23.61 -18.75
CA GLY A 78 -8.66 -23.08 -18.36
C GLY A 78 -8.50 -21.91 -17.38
N HIS A 79 -9.60 -21.61 -16.69
CA HIS A 79 -9.59 -20.60 -15.64
C HIS A 79 -8.57 -20.97 -14.55
N GLY A 80 -7.72 -20.03 -14.16
CA GLY A 80 -6.73 -20.23 -13.10
C GLY A 80 -5.46 -20.99 -13.49
N THR A 81 -5.35 -21.62 -14.67
CA THR A 81 -4.16 -22.41 -15.04
C THR A 81 -2.87 -21.60 -15.02
N LEU A 82 -2.88 -20.36 -15.51
CA LEU A 82 -1.71 -19.47 -15.46
C LEU A 82 -1.32 -19.15 -14.02
N CYS A 83 -2.30 -18.90 -13.16
CA CYS A 83 -2.11 -18.72 -11.72
C CYS A 83 -1.47 -19.94 -11.08
N ALA A 84 -2.03 -21.12 -11.31
CA ALA A 84 -1.49 -22.34 -10.78
C ALA A 84 -0.03 -22.56 -11.22
N CYS A 85 0.27 -22.43 -12.52
CA CYS A 85 1.63 -22.59 -13.05
C CYS A 85 2.61 -21.61 -12.42
N TRP A 86 2.22 -20.34 -12.27
CA TRP A 86 3.06 -19.32 -11.67
C TRP A 86 3.27 -19.55 -10.17
N THR A 87 2.23 -19.93 -9.43
CA THR A 87 2.29 -20.15 -7.99
C THR A 87 3.17 -21.35 -7.64
N ILE A 88 3.00 -22.48 -8.33
CA ILE A 88 3.79 -23.70 -8.03
C ILE A 88 5.25 -23.61 -8.50
N ALA A 89 5.59 -22.59 -9.31
CA ALA A 89 6.95 -22.33 -9.76
C ALA A 89 7.87 -21.74 -8.67
N ARG A 90 7.32 -21.38 -7.50
CA ARG A 90 8.08 -21.00 -6.31
C ARG A 90 8.82 -22.21 -5.75
N ARG A 91 9.92 -21.99 -5.03
CA ARG A 91 10.63 -23.06 -4.31
C ARG A 91 9.85 -23.56 -3.10
N ASP A 92 9.24 -22.63 -2.38
CA ASP A 92 8.41 -22.92 -1.21
C ASP A 92 6.98 -22.53 -1.55
N VAL A 93 6.12 -23.54 -1.72
CA VAL A 93 4.68 -23.34 -1.95
C VAL A 93 4.00 -23.37 -0.59
N HIS A 94 3.21 -22.35 -0.29
CA HIS A 94 2.49 -22.27 0.97
C HIS A 94 1.32 -23.26 0.99
N ASP A 95 0.97 -23.82 2.15
CA ASP A 95 -0.10 -24.82 2.29
C ASP A 95 -1.46 -24.31 1.74
N SER A 96 -1.72 -23.01 1.83
CA SER A 96 -2.94 -22.39 1.25
C SER A 96 -3.03 -22.50 -0.28
N ASP A 97 -1.89 -22.71 -0.94
CA ASP A 97 -1.78 -22.80 -2.39
C ASP A 97 -1.83 -24.26 -2.88
N GLN A 98 -2.01 -25.24 -1.98
CA GLN A 98 -2.07 -26.66 -2.32
C GLN A 98 -3.10 -26.97 -3.40
N ARG A 99 -4.22 -26.25 -3.43
CA ARG A 99 -5.24 -26.39 -4.50
C ARG A 99 -4.66 -26.27 -5.91
N HIS A 100 -3.65 -25.43 -6.11
CA HIS A 100 -3.03 -25.21 -7.41
C HIS A 100 -2.14 -26.38 -7.83
N LEU A 101 -1.52 -27.06 -6.85
CA LEU A 101 -0.81 -28.32 -7.11
C LEU A 101 -1.80 -29.40 -7.50
N ASP A 102 -2.91 -29.53 -6.76
CA ASP A 102 -3.91 -30.57 -7.02
C ASP A 102 -4.56 -30.41 -8.41
N GLU A 103 -4.93 -29.18 -8.78
CA GLU A 103 -5.47 -28.83 -10.11
C GLU A 103 -4.54 -29.20 -11.28
N LEU A 104 -3.23 -28.98 -11.12
CA LEU A 104 -2.25 -29.31 -12.16
C LEU A 104 -1.87 -30.79 -12.15
N ALA A 105 -1.89 -31.43 -10.99
CA ALA A 105 -1.54 -32.84 -10.82
C ALA A 105 -2.49 -33.74 -11.64
N GLU A 106 -3.78 -33.42 -11.66
CA GLU A 106 -4.77 -34.13 -12.48
C GLU A 106 -4.41 -34.10 -13.98
N GLN A 107 -3.80 -33.02 -14.46
CA GLN A 107 -3.48 -32.84 -15.87
C GLN A 107 -2.19 -33.54 -16.30
N VAL A 108 -1.22 -33.68 -15.40
CA VAL A 108 0.07 -34.33 -15.69
C VAL A 108 0.12 -35.80 -15.27
N GLY A 109 -1.00 -36.33 -14.77
CA GLY A 109 -1.16 -37.75 -14.45
C GLY A 109 -0.77 -38.13 -13.03
N GLY A 110 -0.97 -37.23 -12.07
CA GLY A 110 -0.81 -37.45 -10.63
C GLY A 110 0.23 -36.54 -9.97
N THR A 111 0.14 -36.44 -8.63
CA THR A 111 1.00 -35.58 -7.80
C THR A 111 2.48 -35.89 -7.96
N ASP A 112 2.87 -37.17 -8.02
CA ASP A 112 4.27 -37.59 -8.17
C ASP A 112 4.89 -37.08 -9.48
N LYS A 113 4.11 -37.11 -10.57
CA LYS A 113 4.58 -36.60 -11.88
C LYS A 113 4.68 -35.09 -11.89
N LEU A 114 3.75 -34.40 -11.24
CA LEU A 114 3.82 -32.94 -11.09
C LEU A 114 5.05 -32.55 -10.26
N GLN A 115 5.30 -33.26 -9.16
CA GLN A 115 6.44 -32.99 -8.29
C GLN A 115 7.75 -33.23 -9.04
N ALA A 116 7.88 -34.32 -9.80
CA ALA A 116 9.05 -34.58 -10.64
C ALA A 116 9.26 -33.48 -11.71
N LEU A 117 8.18 -33.02 -12.36
CA LEU A 117 8.24 -31.90 -13.30
C LEU A 117 8.70 -30.62 -12.60
N ARG A 118 8.14 -30.33 -11.42
CA ARG A 118 8.50 -29.15 -10.64
C ARG A 118 9.97 -29.20 -10.23
N ASP A 119 10.49 -30.35 -9.80
CA ASP A 119 11.89 -30.52 -9.44
C ASP A 119 12.81 -30.33 -10.66
N GLU A 120 12.44 -30.85 -11.84
CA GLU A 120 13.14 -30.59 -13.11
C GLU A 120 13.21 -29.08 -13.41
N VAL A 121 12.08 -28.38 -13.32
CA VAL A 121 11.99 -26.94 -13.59
C VAL A 121 12.76 -26.12 -12.54
N LEU A 122 12.69 -26.48 -11.26
CA LEU A 122 13.40 -25.81 -10.18
C LEU A 122 14.92 -26.04 -10.23
N ALA A 123 15.36 -27.17 -10.78
CA ALA A 123 16.77 -27.44 -11.08
C ALA A 123 17.25 -26.70 -12.33
N SER A 124 16.33 -26.32 -13.23
CA SER A 124 16.63 -25.51 -14.41
C SER A 124 16.69 -24.01 -14.09
N VAL A 125 17.50 -23.30 -14.87
CA VAL A 125 17.62 -21.84 -14.82
C VAL A 125 17.76 -21.28 -16.25
N PRO A 126 17.32 -20.04 -16.51
CA PRO A 126 17.61 -19.38 -17.77
C PRO A 126 19.11 -19.22 -17.94
N SER A 127 19.58 -19.24 -19.19
CA SER A 127 20.98 -18.90 -19.48
C SER A 127 21.28 -17.44 -19.10
N ALA A 128 22.55 -17.11 -18.85
CA ALA A 128 22.93 -15.74 -18.50
C ALA A 128 22.52 -14.73 -19.57
N ASP A 129 22.67 -15.08 -20.86
CA ASP A 129 22.27 -14.23 -21.98
C ASP A 129 20.75 -14.07 -22.07
N GLU A 130 19.99 -15.16 -21.86
CA GLU A 130 18.53 -15.12 -21.84
C GLU A 130 18.02 -14.24 -20.68
N LEU A 131 18.59 -14.40 -19.49
CA LEU A 131 18.22 -13.62 -18.31
C LEU A 131 18.50 -12.13 -18.51
N ASN A 132 19.70 -11.78 -18.99
CA ASN A 132 20.04 -10.39 -19.28
C ASN A 132 19.12 -9.79 -20.35
N ALA A 133 18.82 -10.54 -21.42
CA ALA A 133 17.91 -10.08 -22.46
C ALA A 133 16.48 -9.86 -21.93
N MET A 134 16.00 -10.71 -21.04
CA MET A 134 14.69 -10.53 -20.37
C MET A 134 14.67 -9.25 -19.54
N ILE A 135 15.68 -9.05 -18.68
CA ILE A 135 15.78 -7.86 -17.82
C ILE A 135 15.85 -6.58 -18.66
N THR A 136 16.70 -6.54 -19.70
CA THR A 136 16.85 -5.37 -20.57
C THR A 136 15.53 -4.99 -21.23
N LYS A 137 14.80 -5.96 -21.81
CA LYS A 137 13.52 -5.68 -22.46
C LYS A 137 12.47 -5.13 -21.49
N LEU A 138 12.38 -5.67 -20.27
CA LEU A 138 11.43 -5.19 -19.27
C LEU A 138 11.78 -3.76 -18.84
N ARG A 139 13.07 -3.49 -18.58
CA ARG A 139 13.56 -2.15 -18.21
C ARG A 139 13.34 -1.11 -19.29
N GLU A 140 13.58 -1.44 -20.56
CA GLU A 140 13.31 -0.55 -21.70
C GLU A 140 11.82 -0.15 -21.79
N LYS A 141 10.93 -0.95 -21.21
CA LYS A 141 9.49 -0.73 -21.14
C LYS A 141 9.02 -0.21 -19.78
N GLY A 142 9.94 0.18 -18.91
CA GLY A 142 9.64 0.71 -17.58
C GLY A 142 9.01 -0.31 -16.63
N VAL A 143 9.09 -1.61 -16.94
CA VAL A 143 8.65 -2.68 -16.04
C VAL A 143 9.83 -3.04 -15.14
N ASP A 144 9.65 -2.93 -13.83
CA ASP A 144 10.69 -3.24 -12.86
C ASP A 144 10.93 -4.76 -12.76
N VAL A 145 12.08 -5.16 -12.22
CA VAL A 145 12.38 -6.56 -11.94
C VAL A 145 12.81 -6.67 -10.50
N ASP A 146 12.23 -7.63 -9.77
CA ASP A 146 12.57 -7.84 -8.37
C ASP A 146 14.04 -8.27 -8.21
N SER A 147 14.87 -7.37 -7.69
CA SER A 147 16.28 -7.66 -7.45
C SER A 147 16.48 -8.69 -6.35
N TRP A 148 15.55 -8.77 -5.38
CA TRP A 148 15.68 -9.67 -4.23
C TRP A 148 15.67 -11.14 -4.67
N GLU A 149 14.76 -11.51 -5.58
CA GLU A 149 14.72 -12.85 -6.16
C GLU A 149 16.05 -13.19 -6.85
N LEU A 150 16.58 -12.27 -7.65
CA LEU A 150 17.82 -12.47 -8.39
C LEU A 150 19.02 -12.61 -7.45
N GLU A 151 19.11 -11.77 -6.41
CA GLU A 151 20.17 -11.82 -5.40
C GLU A 151 20.17 -13.15 -4.64
N GLU A 152 19.00 -13.67 -4.26
CA GLU A 152 18.89 -14.96 -3.56
C GLU A 152 19.24 -16.16 -4.47
N GLU A 153 18.87 -16.11 -5.77
CA GLU A 153 19.28 -17.14 -6.74
C GLU A 153 20.80 -17.10 -7.02
N VAL A 154 21.42 -15.91 -7.07
CA VAL A 154 22.89 -15.74 -7.18
C VAL A 154 23.59 -16.25 -5.94
N LYS A 155 23.14 -15.85 -4.74
CA LYS A 155 23.73 -16.25 -3.46
C LYS A 155 23.70 -17.76 -3.24
N ALA A 156 22.63 -18.41 -3.72
CA ALA A 156 22.53 -19.86 -3.69
C ALA A 156 23.31 -20.57 -4.81
N GLY A 157 24.03 -19.84 -5.66
CA GLY A 157 24.87 -20.38 -6.73
C GLY A 157 24.10 -20.97 -7.91
N ARG A 158 22.82 -20.61 -8.08
CA ARG A 158 21.93 -21.20 -9.10
C ARG A 158 21.97 -20.45 -10.41
N ILE A 159 22.13 -19.13 -10.35
CA ILE A 159 22.39 -18.30 -11.52
C ILE A 159 23.73 -17.58 -11.35
N ALA A 160 24.36 -17.24 -12.47
CA ALA A 160 25.54 -16.40 -12.46
C ALA A 160 25.16 -14.94 -12.18
N THR A 161 26.00 -14.24 -11.42
CA THR A 161 25.89 -12.77 -11.31
C THR A 161 26.16 -12.12 -12.66
N SER A 162 25.59 -10.94 -12.88
CA SER A 162 25.90 -10.09 -14.02
C SER A 162 25.93 -8.61 -13.61
N PRO A 163 26.61 -7.74 -14.37
CA PRO A 163 26.61 -6.30 -14.09
C PRO A 163 25.19 -5.69 -14.03
N LEU A 164 24.23 -6.28 -14.75
CA LEU A 164 22.84 -5.84 -14.77
C LEU A 164 22.11 -6.20 -13.47
N ILE A 165 22.34 -7.41 -12.93
CA ILE A 165 21.81 -7.85 -11.63
C ILE A 165 22.39 -6.98 -10.51
N GLU A 166 23.70 -6.72 -10.53
CA GLU A 166 24.36 -5.85 -9.55
C GLU A 166 23.82 -4.42 -9.60
N THR A 167 23.52 -3.91 -10.81
CA THR A 167 22.91 -2.59 -10.99
C THR A 167 21.51 -2.54 -10.39
N LEU A 168 20.67 -3.56 -10.64
CA LEU A 168 19.33 -3.65 -10.05
C LEU A 168 19.38 -3.71 -8.52
N ALA A 169 20.26 -4.54 -7.94
CA ALA A 169 20.44 -4.65 -6.51
C ALA A 169 20.80 -3.30 -5.87
N ARG A 170 21.74 -2.56 -6.49
CA ARG A 170 22.12 -1.22 -6.03
C ARG A 170 20.96 -0.22 -6.12
N GLU A 171 20.25 -0.17 -7.24
CA GLU A 171 19.09 0.71 -7.43
C GLU A 171 17.97 0.42 -6.40
N THR A 172 17.70 -0.85 -6.12
CA THR A 172 16.73 -1.26 -5.09
C THR A 172 17.17 -0.85 -3.69
N GLU A 173 18.44 -1.06 -3.33
CA GLU A 173 18.98 -0.64 -2.03
C GLU A 173 18.97 0.89 -1.87
N GLU A 174 19.29 1.64 -2.94
CA GLU A 174 19.16 3.11 -2.96
C GLU A 174 17.73 3.57 -2.73
N ARG A 175 16.75 2.94 -3.41
CA ARG A 175 15.31 3.20 -3.19
C ARG A 175 14.90 2.88 -1.76
N ARG A 176 15.34 1.74 -1.22
CA ARG A 176 15.06 1.33 0.17
C ARG A 176 15.64 2.32 1.19
N ARG A 177 16.88 2.76 0.99
CA ARG A 177 17.51 3.79 1.84
C ARG A 177 16.82 5.14 1.72
N ALA A 178 16.39 5.53 0.52
CA ALA A 178 15.62 6.75 0.33
C ALA A 178 14.27 6.69 1.05
N TYR A 179 13.57 5.55 0.96
CA TYR A 179 12.33 5.31 1.68
C TYR A 179 12.54 5.38 3.20
N LYS A 180 13.54 4.67 3.72
CA LYS A 180 13.87 4.67 5.15
C LYS A 180 14.22 6.07 5.67
N ARG A 181 15.00 6.85 4.91
CA ARG A 181 15.29 8.25 5.28
C ARG A 181 14.04 9.11 5.36
N LYS A 182 13.12 8.97 4.39
CA LYS A 182 11.83 9.68 4.41
C LYS A 182 10.96 9.24 5.59
N GLU A 183 10.95 7.94 5.88
CA GLU A 183 10.22 7.39 7.02
C GLU A 183 10.79 7.91 8.35
N GLU A 184 12.12 7.95 8.50
CA GLU A 184 12.79 8.55 9.66
C GLU A 184 12.49 10.06 9.79
N GLU A 185 12.47 10.80 8.67
CA GLU A 185 12.10 12.22 8.65
C GLU A 185 10.64 12.43 9.09
N VAL A 186 9.71 11.65 8.56
CA VAL A 186 8.28 11.69 8.92
C VAL A 186 8.06 11.32 10.39
N ASN A 187 8.80 10.32 10.89
CA ASN A 187 8.67 9.84 12.27
C ASN A 187 9.48 10.64 13.29
N SER A 188 10.31 11.59 12.84
CA SER A 188 11.06 12.44 13.76
C SER A 188 10.12 13.28 14.63
N PRO A 189 10.25 13.24 15.97
CA PRO A 189 9.42 14.05 16.85
C PRO A 189 9.72 15.53 16.65
N LEU A 190 8.68 16.36 16.64
CA LEU A 190 8.84 17.81 16.61
C LEU A 190 9.00 18.36 18.04
N PRO A 191 9.72 19.48 18.21
CA PRO A 191 9.66 20.24 19.45
C PRO A 191 8.22 20.69 19.73
N ARG A 192 7.87 20.84 21.01
CA ARG A 192 6.50 21.15 21.49
C ARG A 192 5.89 22.35 20.75
N GLU A 193 6.70 23.37 20.51
CA GLU A 193 6.31 24.64 19.88
C GLU A 193 5.92 24.48 18.42
N GLY A 194 6.48 23.48 17.72
CA GLY A 194 6.20 23.16 16.33
C GLY A 194 5.27 21.95 16.14
N SER A 195 4.82 21.32 17.22
CA SER A 195 3.93 20.16 17.17
C SER A 195 2.48 20.61 16.93
N LEU A 196 1.86 20.07 15.89
CA LEU A 196 0.47 20.28 15.55
C LEU A 196 -0.45 19.64 16.59
N GLY A 197 -0.13 18.42 17.01
CA GLY A 197 -0.82 17.72 18.10
C GLY A 197 -0.83 18.55 19.38
N THR A 198 0.34 19.08 19.78
CA THR A 198 0.42 19.92 20.98
C THR A 198 -0.30 21.26 20.81
N PHE A 199 -0.21 21.89 19.63
CA PHE A 199 -0.93 23.12 19.35
C PHE A 199 -2.43 22.93 19.56
N PHE A 200 -3.03 21.88 19.01
CA PHE A 200 -4.44 21.59 19.23
C PHE A 200 -4.76 21.16 20.66
N GLU A 201 -3.86 20.43 21.33
CA GLU A 201 -4.00 20.12 22.76
C GLU A 201 -4.09 21.38 23.62
N ASP A 202 -3.27 22.40 23.32
CA ASP A 202 -3.27 23.68 24.02
C ASP A 202 -4.59 24.42 23.82
N LEU A 203 -5.17 24.35 22.61
CA LEU A 203 -6.48 24.90 22.28
C LEU A 203 -7.66 24.08 22.86
N GLY A 204 -7.40 22.89 23.40
CA GLY A 204 -8.43 21.98 23.88
C GLY A 204 -9.20 21.26 22.77
N ILE A 205 -8.63 21.18 21.57
CA ILE A 205 -9.19 20.51 20.41
C ILE A 205 -8.65 19.07 20.35
N ALA A 206 -9.54 18.10 20.16
CA ALA A 206 -9.22 16.67 20.13
C ALA A 206 -10.09 15.93 19.11
N ASN A 207 -9.93 14.59 19.07
CA ASN A 207 -10.68 13.66 18.22
C ASN A 207 -10.49 13.85 16.71
N PHE A 208 -9.24 14.01 16.28
CA PHE A 208 -8.89 14.05 14.87
C PHE A 208 -9.16 12.70 14.20
N ILE A 209 -9.46 12.73 12.90
CA ILE A 209 -9.73 11.55 12.09
C ILE A 209 -8.93 11.56 10.79
N ILE A 210 -8.72 10.37 10.22
CA ILE A 210 -8.20 10.18 8.87
C ILE A 210 -9.21 9.38 8.04
N GLY A 211 -9.42 9.80 6.79
CA GLY A 211 -10.37 9.21 5.88
C GLY A 211 -10.84 10.27 4.89
N GLY A 212 -11.22 9.86 3.68
CA GLY A 212 -11.86 10.76 2.72
C GLY A 212 -13.19 10.13 2.39
N GLY A 213 -14.29 10.72 2.86
CA GLY A 213 -15.65 10.17 2.97
C GLY A 213 -16.30 9.54 1.73
N ILE A 214 -15.64 8.57 1.11
CA ILE A 214 -16.08 7.82 -0.07
C ILE A 214 -16.76 6.51 0.36
N GLY A 215 -16.62 6.10 1.62
CA GLY A 215 -17.31 4.94 2.16
C GLY A 215 -18.23 5.24 3.35
N GLY A 216 -18.70 4.19 4.01
CA GLY A 216 -19.73 4.26 5.04
C GLY A 216 -19.23 4.98 6.30
N TYR A 217 -20.07 5.86 6.85
CA TYR A 217 -19.80 6.54 8.13
C TYR A 217 -19.39 5.50 9.20
N GLY A 218 -18.15 5.57 9.69
CA GLY A 218 -17.59 4.65 10.69
C GLY A 218 -16.75 3.49 10.19
N ILE A 219 -16.80 3.14 8.90
CA ILE A 219 -15.98 2.05 8.34
C ILE A 219 -14.68 2.60 7.73
N ASP A 220 -14.75 3.76 7.09
CA ASP A 220 -13.64 4.34 6.32
C ASP A 220 -12.93 5.50 7.03
N TRP A 221 -13.22 5.68 8.32
CA TRP A 221 -12.70 6.76 9.15
C TRP A 221 -12.01 6.19 10.39
N ASP A 222 -10.71 6.47 10.53
CA ASP A 222 -9.92 6.07 11.71
C ASP A 222 -9.65 7.28 12.60
N HIS A 223 -9.80 7.12 13.91
CA HIS A 223 -9.38 8.15 14.87
C HIS A 223 -7.86 8.21 14.99
N ILE A 224 -7.34 9.43 14.93
CA ILE A 224 -5.92 9.72 15.11
C ILE A 224 -5.72 10.16 16.56
N LYS A 225 -4.78 9.51 17.27
CA LYS A 225 -4.33 10.01 18.56
C LYS A 225 -3.56 11.31 18.38
N LEU A 226 -3.68 12.23 19.34
CA LEU A 226 -3.13 13.57 19.18
C LEU A 226 -1.60 13.60 19.05
N ASP A 227 -0.91 12.67 19.70
CA ASP A 227 0.55 12.47 19.59
C ASP A 227 0.98 11.86 18.24
N GLU A 228 0.06 11.27 17.49
CA GLU A 228 0.29 10.73 16.15
C GLU A 228 -0.06 11.74 15.03
N LEU A 229 -0.69 12.87 15.38
CA LEU A 229 -1.16 13.86 14.41
C LEU A 229 -0.01 14.45 13.58
N ASP A 230 1.12 14.76 14.22
CA ASP A 230 2.30 15.31 13.55
C ASP A 230 2.81 14.35 12.47
N ARG A 231 2.94 13.07 12.81
CA ARG A 231 3.41 12.03 11.90
C ARG A 231 2.48 11.89 10.70
N THR A 232 1.16 11.82 10.96
CA THR A 232 0.16 11.66 9.91
C THR A 232 0.14 12.87 8.98
N ALA A 233 0.13 14.08 9.53
CA ALA A 233 0.13 15.31 8.74
C ALA A 233 1.43 15.49 7.93
N LYS A 234 2.60 15.17 8.51
CA LYS A 234 3.88 15.14 7.80
C LYS A 234 3.85 14.18 6.61
N ARG A 235 3.44 12.92 6.84
CA ARG A 235 3.38 11.89 5.80
C ARG A 235 2.56 12.36 4.61
N ASP A 236 1.36 12.88 4.88
CA ASP A 236 0.41 13.28 3.85
C ASP A 236 0.87 14.53 3.10
N SER A 237 1.68 15.40 3.74
CA SER A 237 2.30 16.57 3.10
C SER A 237 3.28 16.21 1.98
N PHE A 238 3.85 15.01 2.00
CA PHE A 238 4.74 14.50 0.95
C PHE A 238 4.02 13.64 -0.10
N SER A 239 2.71 13.42 0.06
CA SER A 239 1.91 12.67 -0.90
C SER A 239 1.69 13.51 -2.16
N LYS A 240 2.04 12.94 -3.33
CA LYS A 240 1.73 13.55 -4.63
C LYS A 240 0.23 13.67 -4.91
N TYR A 241 -0.60 12.95 -4.16
CA TYR A 241 -2.05 12.93 -4.31
C TYR A 241 -2.76 13.96 -3.41
N LEU A 242 -2.07 14.53 -2.41
CA LEU A 242 -2.62 15.50 -1.46
C LEU A 242 -1.84 16.81 -1.57
N THR A 243 -2.06 17.53 -2.66
CA THR A 243 -1.32 18.77 -2.97
C THR A 243 -1.50 19.86 -1.91
N GLU A 244 -2.66 19.89 -1.25
CA GLU A 244 -3.02 20.84 -0.18
C GLU A 244 -2.52 20.40 1.21
N GLY A 245 -1.86 19.24 1.32
CA GLY A 245 -1.46 18.65 2.59
C GLY A 245 -2.55 17.81 3.25
N HIS A 246 -2.45 17.63 4.57
CA HIS A 246 -3.40 16.87 5.37
C HIS A 246 -4.62 17.71 5.70
N TRP A 247 -5.81 17.25 5.34
CA TRP A 247 -7.06 17.90 5.74
C TRP A 247 -7.28 17.75 7.23
N LEU A 248 -7.62 18.85 7.89
CA LEU A 248 -7.87 18.87 9.33
C LEU A 248 -9.35 18.68 9.56
N GLU A 249 -9.70 17.50 10.05
CA GLU A 249 -11.06 17.13 10.39
C GLU A 249 -11.05 16.50 11.78
N HIS A 250 -12.05 16.85 12.57
CA HIS A 250 -12.24 16.25 13.87
C HIS A 250 -13.72 16.00 14.11
N THR A 251 -13.97 15.14 15.09
CA THR A 251 -15.32 14.83 15.50
C THR A 251 -15.71 15.64 16.73
N THR A 252 -16.98 16.04 16.78
CA THR A 252 -17.54 16.77 17.94
C THR A 252 -17.59 15.90 19.21
N GLU A 253 -17.61 14.58 19.06
CA GLU A 253 -17.59 13.60 20.14
C GLU A 253 -16.45 12.60 19.95
N GLY A 254 -15.98 11.98 21.04
CA GLY A 254 -15.04 10.86 20.96
C GLY A 254 -15.72 9.60 20.41
N PRO A 255 -14.95 8.59 19.97
CA PRO A 255 -15.52 7.34 19.48
C PRO A 255 -16.24 6.57 20.60
N GLU A 256 -17.51 6.27 20.38
CA GLU A 256 -18.32 5.36 21.20
C GLU A 256 -18.69 4.13 20.39
N THR A 257 -18.13 2.97 20.77
CA THR A 257 -18.43 1.69 20.11
C THR A 257 -19.53 0.94 20.86
N PHE A 258 -20.60 0.64 20.14
CA PHE A 258 -21.72 -0.18 20.59
C PHE A 258 -21.64 -1.55 19.94
N SER A 259 -21.93 -2.60 20.70
CA SER A 259 -22.04 -3.96 20.18
C SER A 259 -23.47 -4.44 20.22
N ALA A 260 -24.00 -4.94 19.11
CA ALA A 260 -25.33 -5.52 19.01
C ALA A 260 -25.27 -6.92 18.39
N PRO A 261 -25.89 -7.95 19.01
CA PRO A 261 -26.01 -9.26 18.38
C PRO A 261 -26.98 -9.18 17.20
N ILE A 262 -26.57 -9.66 16.02
CA ILE A 262 -27.40 -9.67 14.81
C ILE A 262 -27.81 -11.09 14.37
N ALA A 263 -27.07 -12.11 14.82
CA ALA A 263 -27.41 -13.52 14.66
C ALA A 263 -26.71 -14.37 15.73
N PRO A 264 -27.11 -15.63 15.96
CA PRO A 264 -26.39 -16.53 16.85
C PRO A 264 -24.90 -16.62 16.47
N GLY A 265 -24.03 -16.19 17.38
CA GLY A 265 -22.58 -16.17 17.16
C GLY A 265 -22.05 -14.98 16.34
N VAL A 266 -22.90 -14.02 15.95
CA VAL A 266 -22.51 -12.85 15.17
C VAL A 266 -22.86 -11.57 15.93
N THR A 267 -21.82 -10.80 16.30
CA THR A 267 -21.96 -9.48 16.93
C THR A 267 -21.51 -8.42 15.93
N MET A 268 -22.37 -7.43 15.69
CA MET A 268 -22.02 -6.24 14.93
C MET A 268 -21.52 -5.18 15.90
N TYR A 269 -20.41 -4.54 15.54
CA TYR A 269 -19.88 -3.38 16.25
C TYR A 269 -20.16 -2.14 15.42
N THR A 270 -20.78 -1.13 16.02
CA THR A 270 -21.06 0.16 15.40
C THR A 270 -20.36 1.23 16.23
N THR A 271 -19.49 2.02 15.63
CA THR A 271 -18.85 3.16 16.29
C THR A 271 -19.56 4.45 15.86
N SER A 272 -19.98 5.26 16.83
CA SER A 272 -20.48 6.63 16.65
C SER A 272 -19.45 7.63 17.13
N PHE A 273 -19.38 8.81 16.54
CA PHE A 273 -18.41 9.86 16.88
C PHE A 273 -18.94 11.24 16.49
N GLY A 274 -20.18 11.58 16.85
CA GLY A 274 -20.74 12.92 16.60
C GLY A 274 -20.74 13.34 15.11
N GLU A 275 -20.65 14.66 14.88
CA GLU A 275 -20.52 15.27 13.55
C GLU A 275 -19.04 15.45 13.19
N ILE A 276 -18.71 15.32 11.90
CA ILE A 276 -17.38 15.65 11.36
C ILE A 276 -17.38 17.13 10.97
N GLU A 277 -16.49 17.90 11.57
CA GLU A 277 -16.29 19.31 11.22
C GLU A 277 -14.80 19.70 11.14
N GLN A 278 -14.54 20.88 10.59
CA GLN A 278 -13.21 21.48 10.64
C GLN A 278 -12.94 21.97 12.07
N PRO A 279 -11.77 21.68 12.66
CA PRO A 279 -11.43 22.16 13.98
C PRO A 279 -11.41 23.68 14.02
N TRP A 280 -11.93 24.24 15.11
CA TRP A 280 -12.00 25.68 15.28
C TRP A 280 -11.80 26.11 16.72
N PHE A 281 -11.39 27.37 16.91
CA PHE A 281 -11.16 28.00 18.20
C PHE A 281 -11.66 29.45 18.19
N VAL A 282 -12.11 29.96 19.33
CA VAL A 282 -12.51 31.37 19.49
C VAL A 282 -11.58 32.03 20.50
N GLY A 283 -10.84 33.05 20.03
CA GLY A 283 -9.93 33.84 20.84
C GLY A 283 -10.65 34.70 21.89
N MET A 284 -9.88 35.23 22.85
CA MET A 284 -10.43 36.12 23.90
C MET A 284 -11.04 37.40 23.32
N ASP A 285 -10.58 37.84 22.15
CA ASP A 285 -11.10 38.99 21.41
C ASP A 285 -12.38 38.68 20.62
N GLY A 286 -12.85 37.42 20.64
CA GLY A 286 -14.01 36.94 19.90
C GLY A 286 -13.71 36.57 18.45
N THR A 287 -12.45 36.60 18.00
CA THR A 287 -12.06 36.14 16.66
C THR A 287 -12.18 34.62 16.58
N LYS A 288 -12.89 34.10 15.56
CA LYS A 288 -12.96 32.65 15.28
C LYS A 288 -11.87 32.25 14.28
N TYR A 289 -11.15 31.18 14.60
CA TYR A 289 -10.12 30.56 13.77
C TYR A 289 -10.61 29.17 13.40
N THR A 290 -10.75 28.87 12.12
CA THR A 290 -11.09 27.53 11.61
C THR A 290 -9.91 26.98 10.82
N PHE A 291 -9.39 25.84 11.23
CA PHE A 291 -8.21 25.21 10.65
C PHE A 291 -8.63 24.19 9.59
N VAL A 292 -8.16 24.39 8.35
CA VAL A 292 -8.67 23.70 7.16
C VAL A 292 -7.76 22.54 6.77
N SER A 293 -6.47 22.81 6.61
CA SER A 293 -5.46 21.81 6.28
C SER A 293 -4.10 22.18 6.86
N ALA A 294 -3.25 21.18 7.05
CA ALA A 294 -1.88 21.36 7.51
C ALA A 294 -0.90 20.76 6.49
N LYS A 295 0.13 21.53 6.15
CA LYS A 295 1.21 21.11 5.26
C LYS A 295 2.56 21.32 5.91
N PHE A 296 3.37 20.27 5.96
CA PHE A 296 4.73 20.31 6.47
C PHE A 296 5.70 20.68 5.35
N ARG A 297 6.41 21.81 5.50
CA ARG A 297 7.49 22.25 4.59
C ARG A 297 8.48 23.09 5.39
N ASP A 298 9.73 23.14 4.92
CA ASP A 298 10.80 23.93 5.57
C ASP A 298 10.92 23.68 7.09
N ASN A 299 10.71 22.41 7.48
CA ASN A 299 10.73 21.94 8.87
C ASN A 299 9.66 22.56 9.80
N GLN A 300 8.55 23.05 9.25
CA GLN A 300 7.44 23.64 9.99
C GLN A 300 6.08 23.25 9.41
N PHE A 301 5.04 23.26 10.25
CA PHE A 301 3.66 23.16 9.78
C PHE A 301 3.15 24.53 9.37
N HIS A 302 2.63 24.59 8.15
CA HIS A 302 1.83 25.67 7.61
C HIS A 302 0.37 25.23 7.60
N ILE A 303 -0.48 25.99 8.29
CA ILE A 303 -1.88 25.67 8.52
C ILE A 303 -2.74 26.68 7.79
N LYS A 304 -3.50 26.18 6.81
CA LYS A 304 -4.53 26.95 6.13
C LYS A 304 -5.65 27.23 7.12
N THR A 305 -5.87 28.51 7.40
CA THR A 305 -6.75 28.95 8.48
C THR A 305 -7.68 30.05 7.97
N LYS A 306 -8.97 29.88 8.22
CA LYS A 306 -9.99 30.89 8.03
C LYS A 306 -10.18 31.68 9.32
N VAL A 307 -10.05 33.00 9.24
CA VAL A 307 -10.13 33.93 10.37
C VAL A 307 -11.37 34.80 10.20
N GLU A 308 -12.28 34.73 11.18
CA GLU A 308 -13.55 35.47 11.18
C GLU A 308 -13.58 36.45 12.36
N LYS A 309 -13.62 37.75 12.03
CA LYS A 309 -13.76 38.84 13.00
C LYS A 309 -15.13 39.48 12.88
N ARG A 310 -15.64 40.02 14.00
CA ARG A 310 -16.90 40.77 13.99
C ARG A 310 -16.78 41.96 13.03
N GLU A 311 -17.78 42.12 12.16
CA GLU A 311 -17.89 43.23 11.20
C GLU A 311 -16.78 43.31 10.12
N VAL A 312 -15.96 42.26 9.97
CA VAL A 312 -14.97 42.14 8.90
C VAL A 312 -15.25 40.88 8.10
N ALA A 313 -15.08 40.95 6.77
CA ALA A 313 -15.20 39.78 5.92
C ALA A 313 -14.18 38.70 6.35
N PRO A 314 -14.55 37.40 6.34
CA PRO A 314 -13.61 36.33 6.63
C PRO A 314 -12.38 36.39 5.73
N VAL A 315 -11.21 36.20 6.31
CA VAL A 315 -9.94 36.14 5.58
C VAL A 315 -9.36 34.74 5.73
N GLU A 316 -8.93 34.16 4.62
CA GLU A 316 -8.23 32.89 4.60
C GLU A 316 -6.75 33.13 4.34
N GLY A 317 -5.90 32.48 5.13
CA GLY A 317 -4.45 32.58 5.01
C GLY A 317 -3.76 31.30 5.44
N GLU A 318 -2.48 31.21 5.13
CA GLU A 318 -1.62 30.10 5.53
C GLU A 318 -0.62 30.61 6.55
N TYR A 319 -0.62 30.00 7.74
CA TYR A 319 0.14 30.48 8.89
C TYR A 319 0.93 29.34 9.54
N THR A 320 2.11 29.64 10.05
CA THR A 320 2.86 28.71 10.90
C THR A 320 2.20 28.59 12.28
N ILE A 321 2.52 27.53 13.02
CA ILE A 321 2.07 27.39 14.43
C ILE A 321 2.50 28.59 15.28
N SER A 322 3.71 29.12 15.07
CA SER A 322 4.19 30.29 15.81
C SER A 322 3.34 31.52 15.52
N GLU A 323 3.08 31.81 14.24
CA GLU A 323 2.24 32.94 13.85
C GLU A 323 0.82 32.81 14.38
N LEU A 324 0.25 31.59 14.37
CA LEU A 324 -1.08 31.35 14.94
C LEU A 324 -1.10 31.55 16.45
N ARG A 325 -0.07 31.13 17.18
CA ARG A 325 0.05 31.38 18.62
C ARG A 325 0.13 32.88 18.91
N ASP A 326 0.89 33.64 18.12
CA ASP A 326 0.99 35.08 18.25
C ASP A 326 -0.35 35.79 17.92
N MET A 327 -1.05 35.31 16.89
CA MET A 327 -2.35 35.85 16.47
C MET A 327 -3.48 35.54 17.46
N ILE A 328 -3.49 34.35 18.07
CA ILE A 328 -4.50 33.94 19.06
C ILE A 328 -4.23 34.60 20.41
N GLY A 329 -2.95 34.78 20.75
CA GLY A 329 -2.53 35.36 22.02
C GLY A 329 -2.68 34.39 23.21
N PRO A 330 -2.73 34.91 24.44
CA PRO A 330 -2.79 34.08 25.64
C PRO A 330 -4.06 33.23 25.66
N LEU A 331 -3.88 31.92 25.85
CA LEU A 331 -4.99 30.98 25.95
C LEU A 331 -5.69 31.11 27.32
N PRO A 332 -7.02 30.94 27.38
CA PRO A 332 -7.71 30.85 28.65
C PRO A 332 -7.13 29.68 29.46
N PRO A 333 -7.05 29.80 30.80
CA PRO A 333 -6.59 28.68 31.62
C PRO A 333 -7.44 27.46 31.31
N LYS A 334 -6.79 26.33 30.97
CA LYS A 334 -7.49 25.07 30.70
C LYS A 334 -8.46 24.84 31.87
N PRO A 335 -9.75 24.60 31.62
CA PRO A 335 -10.66 24.25 32.70
C PRO A 335 -10.03 23.07 33.40
N VAL A 336 -9.71 23.23 34.69
CA VAL A 336 -9.15 22.15 35.50
C VAL A 336 -10.10 20.99 35.31
N ALA A 337 -9.62 19.93 34.63
CA ALA A 337 -10.40 18.73 34.42
C ALA A 337 -11.00 18.40 35.77
N ARG A 338 -12.33 18.42 35.88
CA ARG A 338 -13.02 18.04 37.11
C ARG A 338 -12.55 16.62 37.39
N GLN A 339 -11.52 16.47 38.22
CA GLN A 339 -11.07 15.20 38.75
C GLN A 339 -12.33 14.52 39.27
N GLY A 340 -12.63 13.36 38.69
CA GLY A 340 -13.94 12.76 38.67
C GLY A 340 -14.68 12.88 40.00
N PHE A 341 -15.89 13.42 39.92
CA PHE A 341 -16.91 13.27 40.96
C PHE A 341 -17.25 11.78 41.25
N LEU A 342 -16.64 10.84 40.53
CA LEU A 342 -16.64 9.40 40.77
C LEU A 342 -15.74 8.95 41.93
N GLY A 343 -14.88 9.82 42.49
CA GLY A 343 -14.05 9.49 43.67
C GLY A 343 -14.76 9.55 45.03
N LYS A 344 -15.99 10.09 45.11
CA LYS A 344 -16.72 10.29 46.38
C LYS A 344 -17.95 9.40 46.60
N VAL A 345 -18.32 8.55 45.64
CA VAL A 345 -19.41 7.57 45.83
C VAL A 345 -18.90 6.26 46.45
N ALA A 346 -17.59 5.97 46.35
CA ALA A 346 -16.97 4.78 46.94
C ALA A 346 -16.79 4.84 48.48
N SER A 347 -17.13 5.95 49.14
CA SER A 347 -17.08 6.08 50.61
C SER A 347 -18.46 6.14 51.29
N LEU A 348 -19.55 5.90 50.55
CA LEU A 348 -20.91 5.79 51.09
C LEU A 348 -21.41 4.33 51.16
N PHE A 349 -20.57 3.37 50.78
CA PHE A 349 -20.82 1.93 50.92
C PHE A 349 -19.60 1.22 51.55
N ARG A 350 -19.16 1.69 52.72
CA ARG A 350 -18.37 0.89 53.65
C ARG A 350 -18.96 0.98 55.04
#